data_AF-A0A562BZ76-F1
#
_entry.id   AF-A0A562BZ76-F1
#
_cell.length_a   1.000
_cell.length_b   1.000
_cell.length_c   1.000
_cell.angle_alpha   90.00
_cell.angle_beta   90.00
_cell.angle_gamma   90.00
#
_symmetry.space_group_name_H-M   'P 1'
#
loop_
_entity.id
_entity.type
_entity.pdbx_description
1 polymer ?
#
loop_
_entity_poly.entity_id
_entity_poly.type
_entity_poly.pdbx_seq_one_letter_code
_entity_poly.pdbx_strand_id
1 'polypeptide(L)'
;MTGTDERSPRGRLGIVVDALGARSSDEAARRLLDAAGGAADQVVEHGLGVPAVQVRKLRFASGVEVVLHDDVVVGVLLHLRPVEGGGVVDLSSWLPRTGNDASLKDLERAFRRKARFAGIRSPYVPVGRAFAQLRFAGPHGGGWKERGNLATIVVTLDRPGLALAPDADECPACSTLAVLDDRGGLDVDAALARMRDAVEAGKVEEEPGRVPLDDVPPLHASGLMDVVESQLTCRTCARTACLTLHRDAAPTFTWVSRAEAQRRPLAAVPPVERWGSPDRVTKARRALTVVDHEPAAWFLLAEGERLYLDARYSYSAVIDDSALVELDATEREAWRTGGHAYLQRLAEAIHMSAPYEDTSPYYARDLFRRGGEPGRDYRGEVTGAVVEHRMRSELR
;
A
#
# COMPACT_ATOMS: atom_id res chain seq x y z
N MET A 1 -12.06 -22.71 -0.35
CA MET A 1 -13.33 -22.85 -1.09
C MET A 1 -14.46 -23.00 -0.08
N THR A 2 -15.25 -21.95 0.15
CA THR A 2 -16.49 -21.98 0.93
C THR A 2 -17.57 -21.38 0.05
N GLY A 3 -18.60 -22.17 -0.24
CA GLY A 3 -19.64 -21.88 -1.22
C GLY A 3 -20.36 -20.56 -0.93
N THR A 4 -20.21 -19.61 -1.85
CA THR A 4 -21.05 -18.42 -1.95
C THR A 4 -22.37 -18.82 -2.59
N ASP A 5 -23.46 -18.75 -1.82
CA ASP A 5 -24.84 -18.86 -2.28
C ASP A 5 -25.09 -17.85 -3.43
N GLU A 6 -25.10 -18.34 -4.67
CA GLU A 6 -25.18 -17.63 -5.97
C GLU A 6 -26.58 -17.08 -6.28
N ARG A 7 -27.37 -16.68 -5.27
CA ARG A 7 -28.61 -15.97 -5.56
C ARG A 7 -28.29 -14.56 -6.05
N SER A 8 -28.50 -14.33 -7.35
CA SER A 8 -28.34 -13.02 -7.98
C SER A 8 -29.14 -11.97 -7.17
N PRO A 9 -28.53 -10.82 -6.80
CA PRO A 9 -29.15 -9.87 -5.90
C PRO A 9 -30.40 -9.27 -6.56
N ARG A 10 -31.49 -9.15 -5.79
CA ARG A 10 -32.76 -8.59 -6.29
C ARG A 10 -32.61 -7.08 -6.53
N GLY A 11 -33.15 -6.57 -7.63
CA GLY A 11 -33.19 -5.13 -7.95
C GLY A 11 -32.06 -4.69 -8.88
N ARG A 12 -31.82 -3.38 -8.99
CA ARG A 12 -30.81 -2.81 -9.91
C ARG A 12 -29.38 -3.19 -9.57
N LEU A 13 -29.10 -3.59 -8.32
CA LEU A 13 -27.80 -4.16 -7.96
C LEU A 13 -27.49 -5.49 -8.69
N GLY A 14 -28.49 -6.27 -9.10
CA GLY A 14 -28.30 -7.44 -9.97
C GLY A 14 -27.70 -7.05 -11.32
N ILE A 15 -28.24 -6.00 -11.92
CA ILE A 15 -27.77 -5.46 -13.19
C ILE A 15 -26.29 -5.05 -13.09
N VAL A 16 -25.90 -4.42 -11.97
CA VAL A 16 -24.50 -4.07 -11.70
C VAL A 16 -23.62 -5.33 -11.66
N VAL A 17 -23.99 -6.33 -10.86
CA VAL A 17 -23.18 -7.54 -10.68
C VAL A 17 -23.06 -8.36 -11.97
N ASP A 18 -24.10 -8.38 -12.79
CA ASP A 18 -24.11 -9.07 -14.08
C ASP A 18 -23.21 -8.36 -15.10
N ALA A 19 -23.17 -7.02 -15.08
CA ALA A 19 -22.37 -6.21 -16.01
C ALA A 19 -20.87 -6.21 -15.70
N LEU A 20 -20.46 -6.46 -14.46
CA LEU A 20 -19.03 -6.46 -14.11
C LEU A 20 -18.26 -7.54 -14.89
N GLY A 21 -17.12 -7.15 -15.48
CA GLY A 21 -16.31 -7.99 -16.37
C GLY A 21 -16.87 -8.15 -17.79
N ALA A 22 -18.02 -7.56 -18.10
CA ALA A 22 -18.56 -7.52 -19.46
C ALA A 22 -17.96 -6.35 -20.24
N ARG A 23 -17.89 -6.49 -21.57
CA ARG A 23 -17.52 -5.40 -22.47
C ARG A 23 -18.66 -4.42 -22.63
N SER A 24 -18.38 -3.16 -23.02
CA SER A 24 -19.44 -2.15 -23.23
C SER A 24 -20.45 -2.57 -24.30
N SER A 25 -20.02 -3.41 -25.24
CA SER A 25 -20.85 -3.99 -26.29
C SER A 25 -21.70 -5.18 -25.84
N ASP A 26 -21.52 -5.72 -24.63
CA ASP A 26 -22.32 -6.85 -24.15
C ASP A 26 -23.69 -6.40 -23.66
N GLU A 27 -24.68 -7.30 -23.76
CA GLU A 27 -26.06 -6.99 -23.33
C GLU A 27 -26.13 -6.59 -21.85
N ALA A 28 -25.35 -7.24 -20.99
CA ALA A 28 -25.29 -6.94 -19.56
C ALA A 28 -24.82 -5.50 -19.29
N ALA A 29 -23.77 -5.05 -20.00
CA ALA A 29 -23.29 -3.67 -19.90
C ALA A 29 -24.32 -2.67 -20.43
N ARG A 30 -24.96 -2.94 -21.57
CA ARG A 30 -26.02 -2.05 -22.11
C ARG A 30 -27.19 -1.89 -21.14
N ARG A 31 -27.66 -2.98 -20.53
CA ARG A 31 -28.71 -2.92 -19.50
C ARG A 31 -28.30 -2.08 -18.28
N LEU A 32 -27.02 -2.11 -17.90
CA LEU A 32 -26.47 -1.23 -16.85
C LEU A 32 -26.51 0.24 -17.28
N LEU A 33 -26.07 0.57 -18.50
CA LEU A 33 -26.08 1.94 -19.02
C LEU A 33 -27.52 2.48 -19.11
N ASP A 34 -28.47 1.67 -19.57
CA ASP A 34 -29.89 2.02 -19.59
C ASP A 34 -30.43 2.26 -18.17
N ALA A 35 -30.09 1.39 -17.21
CA ALA A 35 -30.49 1.55 -15.81
C ALA A 35 -29.86 2.78 -15.13
N ALA A 36 -28.70 3.23 -15.61
CA ALA A 36 -28.00 4.43 -15.17
C ALA A 36 -28.58 5.72 -15.78
N GLY A 37 -29.40 5.64 -16.83
CA GLY A 37 -30.03 6.81 -17.46
C GLY A 37 -29.87 6.88 -18.98
N GLY A 38 -29.28 5.87 -19.62
CA GLY A 38 -29.09 5.82 -21.08
C GLY A 38 -27.76 6.45 -21.49
N ALA A 39 -27.79 7.68 -22.01
CA ALA A 39 -26.57 8.39 -22.42
C ALA A 39 -25.85 8.98 -21.20
N ALA A 40 -24.52 8.88 -21.17
CA ALA A 40 -23.71 9.52 -20.13
C ALA A 40 -23.63 11.04 -20.38
N ASP A 41 -23.77 11.83 -19.32
CA ASP A 41 -23.65 13.29 -19.38
C ASP A 41 -22.19 13.74 -19.49
N GLN A 42 -21.29 12.95 -18.90
CA GLN A 42 -19.86 13.20 -18.96
C GLN A 42 -19.11 11.90 -19.22
N VAL A 43 -18.14 11.97 -20.13
CA VAL A 43 -17.18 10.90 -20.43
C VAL A 43 -15.78 11.42 -20.12
N VAL A 44 -15.07 10.72 -19.24
CA VAL A 44 -13.67 11.02 -18.90
C VAL A 44 -12.81 9.86 -19.40
N GLU A 45 -11.82 10.16 -20.23
CA GLU A 45 -10.90 9.18 -20.81
C GLU A 45 -9.46 9.56 -20.51
N HIS A 46 -8.65 8.59 -20.09
CA HIS A 46 -7.22 8.74 -19.88
C HIS A 46 -6.51 7.39 -19.90
N GLY A 47 -5.21 7.42 -20.21
CA GLY A 47 -4.35 6.25 -20.06
C GLY A 47 -3.88 6.11 -18.61
N LEU A 48 -3.85 4.88 -18.10
CA LEU A 48 -3.29 4.53 -16.81
C LEU A 48 -2.10 3.59 -17.01
N GLY A 49 -0.90 4.13 -16.84
CA GLY A 49 0.34 3.35 -16.66
C GLY A 49 1.07 3.11 -17.97
N VAL A 50 2.08 2.22 -17.92
CA VAL A 50 2.87 1.78 -19.06
C VAL A 50 3.10 0.27 -18.94
N PRO A 51 2.59 -0.55 -19.88
CA PRO A 51 1.72 -0.16 -21.00
C PRO A 51 0.39 0.44 -20.52
N ALA A 52 -0.14 1.40 -21.29
CA ALA A 52 -1.31 2.16 -20.88
C ALA A 52 -2.59 1.31 -20.94
N VAL A 53 -3.26 1.17 -19.80
CA VAL A 53 -4.65 0.72 -19.73
C VAL A 53 -5.56 1.90 -20.08
N GLN A 54 -6.47 1.73 -21.03
CA GLN A 54 -7.41 2.79 -21.39
C GLN A 54 -8.55 2.83 -20.37
N VAL A 55 -8.59 3.89 -19.56
CA VAL A 55 -9.63 4.13 -18.59
C VAL A 55 -10.70 5.01 -19.22
N ARG A 56 -11.96 4.54 -19.21
CA ARG A 56 -13.13 5.33 -19.58
C ARG A 56 -14.13 5.35 -18.43
N LYS A 57 -14.49 6.54 -17.96
CA LYS A 57 -15.50 6.73 -16.92
C LYS A 57 -16.72 7.43 -17.50
N LEU A 58 -17.86 6.77 -17.35
CA LEU A 58 -19.16 7.25 -17.81
C LEU A 58 -19.93 7.75 -16.58
N ARG A 59 -20.16 9.05 -16.49
CA ARG A 59 -20.89 9.68 -15.37
C ARG A 59 -22.28 10.09 -15.84
N PHE A 60 -23.28 9.77 -15.02
CA PHE A 60 -24.70 9.96 -15.33
C PHE A 60 -25.33 10.95 -14.36
N ALA A 61 -26.33 11.71 -14.82
CA ALA A 61 -27.16 12.60 -14.01
C ALA A 61 -27.93 11.88 -12.91
N SER A 62 -28.07 10.56 -13.01
CA SER A 62 -28.60 9.71 -11.94
C SER A 62 -27.65 9.57 -10.74
N GLY A 63 -26.39 10.02 -10.85
CA GLY A 63 -25.34 9.82 -9.85
C GLY A 63 -24.62 8.47 -9.94
N VAL A 64 -24.96 7.65 -10.95
CA VAL A 64 -24.20 6.44 -11.27
C VAL A 64 -22.94 6.84 -12.03
N GLU A 65 -21.84 6.16 -11.75
CA GLU A 65 -20.62 6.21 -12.54
C GLU A 65 -20.19 4.78 -12.90
N VAL A 66 -19.91 4.54 -14.18
CA VAL A 66 -19.44 3.25 -14.70
C VAL A 66 -17.99 3.41 -15.15
N VAL A 67 -17.10 2.59 -14.60
CA VAL A 67 -15.67 2.62 -14.91
C VAL A 67 -15.32 1.43 -15.79
N LEU A 68 -14.70 1.72 -16.93
CA LEU A 68 -14.20 0.72 -17.86
C LEU A 68 -12.68 0.79 -17.97
N HIS A 69 -12.03 -0.36 -17.97
CA HIS A 69 -10.63 -0.55 -18.36
C HIS A 69 -10.58 -1.38 -19.64
N ASP A 70 -9.96 -0.86 -20.70
CA ASP A 70 -9.88 -1.51 -22.02
C ASP A 70 -11.25 -2.05 -22.51
N ASP A 71 -12.27 -1.20 -22.38
CA ASP A 71 -13.69 -1.45 -22.71
C ASP A 71 -14.41 -2.48 -21.82
N VAL A 72 -13.78 -2.99 -20.76
CA VAL A 72 -14.37 -3.92 -19.79
C VAL A 72 -14.85 -3.17 -18.55
N VAL A 73 -16.08 -3.42 -18.10
CA VAL A 73 -16.64 -2.81 -16.88
C VAL A 73 -15.92 -3.38 -15.64
N VAL A 74 -15.08 -2.58 -15.00
CA VAL A 74 -14.31 -2.98 -13.81
C VAL A 74 -14.95 -2.55 -12.50
N GLY A 75 -15.82 -1.54 -12.54
CA GLY A 75 -16.56 -1.11 -11.37
C GLY A 75 -17.71 -0.17 -11.66
N VAL A 76 -18.62 -0.10 -10.69
CA VAL A 76 -19.74 0.83 -10.71
C VAL A 76 -19.80 1.55 -9.38
N LEU A 77 -19.86 2.88 -9.43
CA LEU A 77 -19.99 3.75 -8.28
C LEU A 77 -21.41 4.30 -8.24
N LEU A 78 -22.01 4.26 -7.05
CA LEU A 78 -23.27 4.93 -6.74
C LEU A 78 -22.94 6.11 -5.83
N HIS A 79 -23.03 7.33 -6.34
CA HIS A 79 -22.74 8.55 -5.57
C HIS A 79 -23.98 9.01 -4.82
N LEU A 80 -23.91 9.05 -3.48
CA LEU A 80 -25.01 9.48 -2.59
C LEU A 80 -24.85 10.93 -2.12
N ARG A 81 -23.75 11.57 -2.53
CA ARG A 81 -23.48 12.98 -2.36
C ARG A 81 -23.11 13.59 -3.71
N PRO A 82 -23.35 14.90 -3.92
CA PRO A 82 -22.96 15.54 -5.16
C PRO A 82 -21.47 15.36 -5.43
N VAL A 83 -21.14 14.96 -6.65
CA VAL A 83 -19.78 14.93 -7.19
C VAL A 83 -19.71 15.89 -8.38
N GLU A 84 -18.53 16.43 -8.64
CA GLU A 84 -18.34 17.36 -9.75
C GLU A 84 -18.70 16.68 -11.08
N GLY A 85 -19.62 17.27 -11.85
CA GLY A 85 -20.11 16.71 -13.12
C GLY A 85 -21.05 15.50 -12.99
N GLY A 86 -21.54 15.17 -11.79
CA GLY A 86 -22.45 14.03 -11.58
C GLY A 86 -23.66 14.35 -10.69
N GLY A 87 -24.67 13.49 -10.76
CA GLY A 87 -25.87 13.58 -9.93
C GLY A 87 -25.76 12.88 -8.57
N VAL A 88 -26.90 12.69 -7.92
CA VAL A 88 -27.03 11.92 -6.68
C VAL A 88 -27.99 10.77 -6.89
N VAL A 89 -27.54 9.56 -6.57
CA VAL A 89 -28.35 8.35 -6.63
C VAL A 89 -29.41 8.39 -5.54
N ASP A 90 -30.66 8.14 -5.90
CA ASP A 90 -31.68 7.69 -4.95
C ASP A 90 -31.44 6.21 -4.61
N LEU A 91 -30.80 5.96 -3.46
CA LEU A 91 -30.43 4.60 -3.04
C LEU A 91 -31.64 3.68 -2.96
N SER A 92 -32.84 4.19 -2.70
CA SER A 92 -34.04 3.37 -2.56
C SER A 92 -34.44 2.68 -3.88
N SER A 93 -34.06 3.26 -5.01
CA SER A 93 -34.25 2.68 -6.35
C SER A 93 -33.26 1.55 -6.67
N TRP A 94 -32.13 1.49 -5.97
CA TRP A 94 -31.08 0.48 -6.17
C TRP A 94 -31.11 -0.63 -5.11
N LEU A 95 -31.41 -0.24 -3.87
CA LEU A 95 -31.47 -1.10 -2.70
C LEU A 95 -32.79 -0.86 -1.97
N PRO A 96 -33.82 -1.68 -2.23
CA PRO A 96 -35.17 -1.45 -1.71
C PRO A 96 -35.19 -1.21 -0.20
N ARG A 97 -36.00 -0.24 0.23
CA ARG A 97 -36.19 0.15 1.65
C ARG A 97 -34.95 0.75 2.33
N THR A 98 -34.02 1.29 1.54
CA THR A 98 -32.80 1.94 2.05
C THR A 98 -32.71 3.35 1.48
N GLY A 99 -32.74 4.37 2.33
CA GLY A 99 -32.58 5.77 1.92
C GLY A 99 -31.12 6.21 1.91
N ASN A 100 -30.84 7.39 1.35
CA ASN A 100 -29.49 7.95 1.29
C ASN A 100 -28.90 8.28 2.68
N ASP A 101 -29.74 8.33 3.71
CA ASP A 101 -29.33 8.52 5.10
C ASP A 101 -28.91 7.21 5.80
N ALA A 102 -28.84 6.08 5.09
CA ALA A 102 -28.57 4.78 5.69
C ALA A 102 -27.25 4.72 6.48
N SER A 103 -27.34 4.16 7.69
CA SER A 103 -26.17 3.75 8.47
C SER A 103 -25.63 2.39 7.99
N LEU A 104 -24.44 1.99 8.45
CA LEU A 104 -23.92 0.64 8.19
C LEU A 104 -24.89 -0.46 8.63
N LYS A 105 -25.59 -0.28 9.76
CA LYS A 105 -26.56 -1.26 10.27
C LYS A 105 -27.78 -1.40 9.36
N ASP A 106 -28.22 -0.30 8.75
CA ASP A 106 -29.32 -0.33 7.78
C ASP A 106 -28.90 -1.04 6.50
N LEU A 107 -27.67 -0.78 6.03
CA LEU A 107 -27.08 -1.45 4.87
C LEU A 107 -26.92 -2.96 5.12
N GLU A 108 -26.39 -3.37 6.29
CA GLU A 108 -26.31 -4.80 6.65
C GLU A 108 -27.67 -5.49 6.61
N ARG A 109 -28.73 -4.81 7.07
CA ARG A 109 -30.10 -5.32 7.03
C ARG A 109 -30.60 -5.44 5.58
N ALA A 110 -30.34 -4.43 4.77
CA ALA A 110 -30.75 -4.38 3.37
C ALA A 110 -30.05 -5.44 2.51
N PHE A 111 -28.73 -5.60 2.68
CA PHE A 111 -27.94 -6.67 2.04
C PHE A 111 -28.18 -8.05 2.65
N ARG A 112 -28.83 -8.13 3.82
CA ARG A 112 -29.04 -9.34 4.62
C ARG A 112 -27.73 -10.07 4.95
N ARG A 113 -26.66 -9.30 5.15
CA ARG A 113 -25.31 -9.80 5.41
C ARG A 113 -24.59 -8.83 6.35
N LYS A 114 -23.70 -9.38 7.17
CA LYS A 114 -22.79 -8.57 7.99
C LYS A 114 -21.68 -7.98 7.14
N ALA A 115 -21.32 -6.74 7.44
CA ALA A 115 -20.20 -6.09 6.80
C ALA A 115 -18.90 -6.76 7.24
N ARG A 116 -18.00 -6.95 6.28
CA ARG A 116 -16.59 -7.26 6.49
C ARG A 116 -15.79 -5.97 6.37
N PHE A 117 -14.54 -6.00 6.78
CA PHE A 117 -13.68 -4.82 6.74
C PHE A 117 -12.41 -5.10 5.95
N ALA A 118 -12.07 -4.19 5.05
CA ALA A 118 -10.75 -4.07 4.46
C ALA A 118 -9.96 -3.07 5.32
N GLY A 119 -9.02 -3.57 6.13
CA GLY A 119 -8.39 -2.75 7.17
C GLY A 119 -9.37 -2.35 8.28
N ILE A 120 -9.14 -1.21 8.92
CA ILE A 120 -9.90 -0.79 10.12
C ILE A 120 -11.20 -0.04 9.79
N ARG A 121 -11.26 0.65 8.64
CA ARG A 121 -12.32 1.64 8.36
C ARG A 121 -13.04 1.51 7.02
N SER A 122 -12.79 0.45 6.26
CA SER A 122 -13.41 0.27 4.94
C SER A 122 -14.37 -0.93 4.96
N PRO A 123 -15.61 -0.73 5.44
CA PRO A 123 -16.61 -1.78 5.42
C PRO A 123 -17.01 -2.15 3.99
N TYR A 124 -17.26 -3.43 3.76
CA TYR A 124 -17.79 -3.96 2.51
C TYR A 124 -18.71 -5.15 2.74
N VAL A 125 -19.58 -5.43 1.78
CA VAL A 125 -20.51 -6.56 1.82
C VAL A 125 -20.39 -7.39 0.55
N PRO A 126 -20.31 -8.72 0.61
CA PRO A 126 -20.41 -9.58 -0.57
C PRO A 126 -21.82 -9.51 -1.19
N VAL A 127 -21.90 -9.35 -2.51
CA VAL A 127 -23.15 -9.21 -3.27
C VAL A 127 -23.07 -10.08 -4.53
N GLY A 128 -23.69 -11.26 -4.50
CA GLY A 128 -23.51 -12.27 -5.56
C GLY A 128 -22.04 -12.66 -5.70
N ARG A 129 -21.49 -12.55 -6.91
CA ARG A 129 -20.05 -12.75 -7.21
C ARG A 129 -19.17 -11.51 -6.99
N ALA A 130 -19.77 -10.38 -6.61
CA ALA A 130 -19.11 -9.09 -6.45
C ALA A 130 -19.03 -8.65 -4.98
N PHE A 131 -18.46 -7.48 -4.76
CA PHE A 131 -18.34 -6.84 -3.46
C PHE A 131 -18.79 -5.39 -3.55
N ALA A 132 -19.61 -4.95 -2.59
CA ALA A 132 -20.00 -3.56 -2.41
C ALA A 132 -19.21 -2.95 -1.27
N GLN A 133 -18.22 -2.11 -1.58
CA GLN A 133 -17.48 -1.31 -0.60
C GLN A 133 -18.29 -0.05 -0.25
N LEU A 134 -18.45 0.20 1.05
CA LEU A 134 -19.28 1.29 1.57
C LEU A 134 -18.36 2.41 2.06
N ARG A 135 -18.40 3.57 1.41
CA ARG A 135 -17.57 4.72 1.76
C ARG A 135 -18.40 5.76 2.48
N PHE A 136 -17.97 6.09 3.69
CA PHE A 136 -18.59 7.10 4.52
C PHE A 136 -17.73 8.37 4.49
N ALA A 137 -18.36 9.54 4.58
CA ALA A 137 -17.66 10.80 4.74
C ALA A 137 -16.72 10.73 5.95
N GLY A 138 -15.49 11.24 5.79
CA GLY A 138 -14.32 10.90 6.60
C GLY A 138 -14.36 11.32 8.09
N PRO A 139 -13.19 11.36 8.76
CA PRO A 139 -13.06 11.36 10.23
C PRO A 139 -13.72 12.53 10.96
N HIS A 140 -14.04 13.63 10.27
CA HIS A 140 -14.69 14.83 10.82
C HIS A 140 -16.16 14.99 10.37
N GLY A 141 -16.68 14.06 9.57
CA GLY A 141 -18.02 14.10 8.98
C GLY A 141 -18.96 13.01 9.48
N GLY A 142 -18.62 12.39 10.62
CA GLY A 142 -19.40 11.36 11.31
C GLY A 142 -19.10 9.92 10.89
N GLY A 143 -19.26 8.97 11.83
CA GLY A 143 -18.86 7.57 11.62
C GLY A 143 -19.86 6.74 10.81
N TRP A 144 -19.48 5.53 10.37
CA TRP A 144 -20.37 4.59 9.68
C TRP A 144 -21.59 4.13 10.51
N LYS A 145 -21.60 4.42 11.81
CA LYS A 145 -22.73 4.15 12.72
C LYS A 145 -23.80 5.23 12.64
N GLU A 146 -23.44 6.43 12.20
CA GLU A 146 -24.33 7.57 12.09
C GLU A 146 -25.03 7.58 10.73
N ARG A 147 -26.27 8.07 10.73
CA ARG A 147 -27.09 8.22 9.53
C ARG A 147 -26.64 9.45 8.72
N GLY A 148 -26.80 9.42 7.41
CA GLY A 148 -26.44 10.54 6.52
C GLY A 148 -24.96 10.61 6.10
N ASN A 149 -24.13 9.70 6.59
CA ASN A 149 -22.69 9.74 6.35
C ASN A 149 -22.25 8.88 5.18
N LEU A 150 -23.11 8.02 4.64
CA LEU A 150 -22.80 7.26 3.43
C LEU A 150 -22.60 8.23 2.26
N ALA A 151 -21.44 8.16 1.62
CA ALA A 151 -21.05 9.03 0.51
C ALA A 151 -21.10 8.31 -0.83
N THR A 152 -20.57 7.09 -0.88
CA THR A 152 -20.47 6.31 -2.13
C THR A 152 -20.56 4.82 -1.83
N ILE A 153 -21.19 4.06 -2.72
CA ILE A 153 -21.07 2.59 -2.78
C ILE A 153 -20.28 2.24 -4.03
N VAL A 154 -19.15 1.54 -3.86
CA VAL A 154 -18.29 1.08 -4.97
C VAL A 154 -18.50 -0.42 -5.13
N VAL A 155 -18.93 -0.87 -6.31
CA VAL A 155 -19.18 -2.29 -6.59
C VAL A 155 -18.14 -2.82 -7.57
N THR A 156 -17.41 -3.86 -7.18
CA THR A 156 -16.30 -4.47 -7.95
C THR A 156 -16.35 -6.00 -7.88
N LEU A 157 -15.73 -6.69 -8.85
CA LEU A 157 -15.52 -8.16 -8.76
C LEU A 157 -14.49 -8.52 -7.71
N ASP A 158 -13.46 -7.67 -7.59
CA ASP A 158 -12.40 -7.93 -6.65
C ASP A 158 -12.77 -7.55 -5.23
N ARG A 159 -12.23 -8.33 -4.28
CA ARG A 159 -12.44 -8.10 -2.87
C ARG A 159 -11.74 -6.80 -2.44
N PRO A 160 -12.45 -5.86 -1.79
CA PRO A 160 -11.84 -4.65 -1.25
C PRO A 160 -10.65 -4.98 -0.34
N GLY A 161 -9.56 -4.23 -0.51
CA GLY A 161 -8.29 -4.44 0.20
C GLY A 161 -7.33 -5.44 -0.46
N LEU A 162 -7.79 -6.21 -1.46
CA LEU A 162 -6.92 -7.11 -2.24
C LEU A 162 -6.66 -6.63 -3.68
N ALA A 163 -7.48 -5.73 -4.20
CA ALA A 163 -7.32 -5.13 -5.51
C ALA A 163 -7.50 -3.61 -5.46
N LEU A 164 -7.18 -2.97 -6.58
CA LEU A 164 -7.36 -1.55 -6.76
C LEU A 164 -8.84 -1.17 -6.81
N ALA A 165 -9.19 -0.09 -6.11
CA ALA A 165 -10.50 0.50 -6.30
C ALA A 165 -10.48 1.35 -7.59
N PRO A 166 -11.47 1.20 -8.49
CA PRO A 166 -11.50 1.86 -9.80
C PRO A 166 -11.65 3.39 -9.71
N ASP A 167 -12.07 3.91 -8.55
CA ASP A 167 -12.17 5.34 -8.31
C ASP A 167 -10.84 5.97 -7.86
N ALA A 168 -9.81 5.17 -7.62
CA ALA A 168 -8.47 5.65 -7.38
C ALA A 168 -7.72 6.05 -8.67
N ASP A 169 -8.24 5.73 -9.85
CA ASP A 169 -7.57 5.96 -11.15
C ASP A 169 -7.16 7.42 -11.37
N GLU A 170 -7.98 8.37 -10.89
CA GLU A 170 -7.74 9.82 -10.98
C GLU A 170 -7.13 10.39 -9.69
N CYS A 171 -6.50 9.57 -8.84
CA CYS A 171 -5.96 10.04 -7.57
C CYS A 171 -4.95 11.19 -7.81
N PRO A 172 -5.19 12.41 -7.31
CA PRO A 172 -4.37 13.58 -7.63
C PRO A 172 -2.96 13.50 -7.03
N ALA A 173 -2.74 12.58 -6.08
CA ALA A 173 -1.46 12.36 -5.44
C ALA A 173 -0.53 11.42 -6.22
N CYS A 174 -1.08 10.49 -7.03
CA CYS A 174 -0.27 9.43 -7.64
C CYS A 174 -0.60 9.06 -9.09
N SER A 175 -1.74 9.48 -9.64
CA SER A 175 -2.16 9.10 -11.01
C SER A 175 -1.24 9.67 -12.10
N THR A 176 -0.58 10.80 -11.81
CA THR A 176 0.26 11.53 -12.77
C THR A 176 1.75 11.22 -12.64
N LEU A 177 2.13 10.23 -11.79
CA LEU A 177 3.53 9.86 -11.58
C LEU A 177 4.19 9.26 -12.81
N ALA A 178 3.42 8.51 -13.61
CA ALA A 178 3.88 8.05 -14.92
C ALA A 178 3.98 9.25 -15.88
N VAL A 179 5.12 9.37 -16.56
CA VAL A 179 5.34 10.39 -17.60
C VAL A 179 5.61 9.66 -18.90
N LEU A 180 4.85 9.97 -19.94
CA LEU A 180 5.01 9.34 -21.23
C LEU A 180 5.93 10.17 -22.13
N ASP A 181 6.73 9.49 -22.95
CA ASP A 181 7.50 10.10 -24.02
C ASP A 181 6.63 10.34 -25.27
N ASP A 182 7.20 10.97 -26.31
CA ASP A 182 6.51 11.27 -27.57
C ASP A 182 6.02 10.02 -28.34
N ARG A 183 6.51 8.83 -27.96
CA ARG A 183 6.14 7.54 -28.56
C ARG A 183 5.13 6.77 -27.71
N GLY A 184 4.68 7.32 -26.59
CA GLY A 184 3.78 6.67 -25.64
C GLY A 184 4.47 5.63 -24.75
N GLY A 185 5.80 5.56 -24.77
CA GLY A 185 6.61 4.82 -23.80
C GLY A 185 6.78 5.59 -22.50
N LEU A 186 7.41 4.98 -21.49
CA LEU A 186 7.71 5.66 -20.24
C LEU A 186 8.97 6.54 -20.39
N ASP A 187 8.84 7.85 -20.14
CA ASP A 187 9.98 8.72 -19.87
C ASP A 187 10.46 8.45 -18.44
N VAL A 188 11.47 7.59 -18.32
CA VAL A 188 12.00 7.11 -17.02
C VAL A 188 12.56 8.26 -16.19
N ASP A 189 13.29 9.20 -16.80
CA ASP A 189 13.93 10.30 -16.08
C ASP A 189 12.89 11.29 -15.56
N ALA A 190 11.90 11.65 -16.38
CA ALA A 190 10.81 12.53 -15.95
C ALA A 190 9.89 11.86 -14.91
N ALA A 191 9.65 10.55 -15.03
CA ALA A 191 8.90 9.78 -14.02
C ALA A 191 9.65 9.72 -12.69
N LEU A 192 10.95 9.43 -12.69
CA LEU A 192 11.76 9.44 -11.47
C LEU A 192 11.80 10.82 -10.82
N ALA A 193 11.95 11.89 -11.59
CA ALA A 193 11.89 13.25 -11.06
C ALA A 193 10.55 13.52 -10.36
N ARG A 194 9.42 13.18 -11.01
CA ARG A 194 8.09 13.38 -10.46
C ARG A 194 7.81 12.52 -9.22
N MET A 195 8.35 11.30 -9.19
CA MET A 195 8.29 10.42 -8.03
C MET A 195 9.04 11.01 -6.85
N ARG A 196 10.24 11.55 -7.06
CA ARG A 196 11.00 12.25 -6.01
C ARG A 196 10.25 13.45 -5.46
N ASP A 197 9.69 14.30 -6.33
CA ASP A 197 8.88 15.46 -5.91
C ASP A 197 7.67 15.01 -5.07
N ALA A 198 7.04 13.89 -5.43
CA ALA A 198 5.91 13.35 -4.69
C ALA A 198 6.30 12.75 -3.33
N VAL A 199 7.49 12.15 -3.21
CA VAL A 199 8.06 11.68 -1.94
C VAL A 199 8.40 12.87 -1.05
N GLU A 200 9.08 13.88 -1.58
CA GLU A 200 9.43 15.11 -0.84
C GLU A 200 8.18 15.86 -0.35
N ALA A 201 7.14 15.93 -1.19
CA ALA A 201 5.84 16.49 -0.82
C ALA A 201 5.03 15.61 0.13
N GLY A 202 5.53 14.42 0.52
CA GLY A 202 4.86 13.48 1.42
C GLY A 202 3.55 12.90 0.88
N LYS A 203 3.37 12.90 -0.46
CA LYS A 203 2.18 12.35 -1.13
C LYS A 203 2.25 10.84 -1.30
N VAL A 204 3.47 10.35 -1.47
CA VAL A 204 3.81 8.93 -1.58
C VAL A 204 4.99 8.62 -0.68
N GLU A 205 5.19 7.36 -0.36
CA GLU A 205 6.32 6.88 0.43
C GLU A 205 6.98 5.67 -0.23
N GLU A 206 8.31 5.61 -0.18
CA GLU A 206 9.05 4.44 -0.65
C GLU A 206 8.74 3.23 0.21
N GLU A 207 8.41 2.10 -0.42
CA GLU A 207 8.17 0.85 0.30
C GLU A 207 9.48 0.31 0.86
N PRO A 208 9.60 0.13 2.18
CA PRO A 208 10.80 -0.38 2.79
C PRO A 208 11.24 -1.70 2.16
N GLY A 209 12.53 -1.76 1.85
CA GLY A 209 13.16 -2.93 1.23
C GLY A 209 13.11 -2.96 -0.29
N ARG A 210 12.22 -2.24 -0.95
CA ARG A 210 12.29 -2.15 -2.41
C ARG A 210 13.50 -1.31 -2.82
N VAL A 211 13.90 -1.39 -4.08
CA VAL A 211 15.04 -0.59 -4.58
C VAL A 211 14.68 0.89 -4.39
N PRO A 212 15.50 1.67 -3.66
CA PRO A 212 15.26 3.10 -3.51
C PRO A 212 15.26 3.82 -4.85
N LEU A 213 14.47 4.87 -5.01
CA LEU A 213 14.33 5.61 -6.28
C LEU A 213 15.69 6.06 -6.85
N ASP A 214 16.58 6.53 -5.97
CA ASP A 214 17.91 7.00 -6.37
C ASP A 214 18.86 5.88 -6.81
N ASP A 215 18.58 4.65 -6.38
CA ASP A 215 19.38 3.48 -6.74
C ASP A 215 18.87 2.82 -8.03
N VAL A 216 17.65 3.13 -8.52
CA VAL A 216 17.07 2.54 -9.73
C VAL A 216 17.94 2.77 -10.97
N PRO A 217 18.33 4.00 -11.36
CA PRO A 217 19.14 4.22 -12.56
C PRO A 217 20.53 3.55 -12.52
N PRO A 218 21.38 3.73 -11.49
CA PRO A 218 22.71 3.13 -11.51
C PRO A 218 22.66 1.61 -11.44
N LEU A 219 21.67 1.04 -10.73
CA LEU A 219 21.51 -0.41 -10.65
C LEU A 219 21.06 -1.01 -11.99
N HIS A 220 20.13 -0.36 -12.70
CA HIS A 220 19.74 -0.79 -14.05
C HIS A 220 20.89 -0.67 -15.04
N ALA A 221 21.60 0.46 -15.04
CA ALA A 221 22.76 0.70 -15.91
C ALA A 221 23.90 -0.31 -15.70
N SER A 222 24.03 -0.88 -14.49
CA SER A 222 25.03 -1.90 -14.19
C SER A 222 24.80 -3.22 -14.94
N GLY A 223 23.58 -3.49 -15.39
CA GLY A 223 23.19 -4.76 -16.00
C GLY A 223 23.21 -5.96 -15.06
N LEU A 224 23.44 -5.78 -13.76
CA LEU A 224 23.61 -6.89 -12.80
C LEU A 224 22.29 -7.60 -12.44
N MET A 225 21.14 -7.00 -12.76
CA MET A 225 19.81 -7.54 -12.49
C MET A 225 19.00 -7.60 -13.78
N ASP A 226 18.14 -8.61 -13.90
CA ASP A 226 17.20 -8.72 -15.03
C ASP A 226 16.05 -7.71 -14.89
N VAL A 227 15.69 -7.40 -13.64
CA VAL A 227 14.59 -6.51 -13.27
C VAL A 227 15.02 -5.65 -12.09
N VAL A 228 14.90 -4.33 -12.23
CA VAL A 228 15.07 -3.35 -11.15
C VAL A 228 13.73 -2.67 -10.91
N GLU A 229 13.18 -2.81 -9.71
CA GLU A 229 11.87 -2.27 -9.37
C GLU A 229 11.90 -1.44 -8.10
N SER A 230 11.36 -0.22 -8.20
CA SER A 230 11.01 0.61 -7.06
C SER A 230 9.50 0.66 -6.88
N GLN A 231 9.04 0.68 -5.63
CA GLN A 231 7.63 0.72 -5.29
C GLN A 231 7.36 1.88 -4.33
N LEU A 232 6.32 2.65 -4.63
CA LEU A 232 5.88 3.80 -3.82
C LEU A 232 4.41 3.64 -3.42
N THR A 233 4.10 3.73 -2.14
CA THR A 233 2.70 3.70 -1.67
C THR A 233 2.14 5.10 -1.53
N CYS A 234 0.99 5.33 -2.17
CA CYS A 234 0.29 6.60 -2.10
C CYS A 234 -0.45 6.75 -0.77
N ARG A 235 -0.21 7.86 -0.07
CA ARG A 235 -0.87 8.15 1.22
C ARG A 235 -2.33 8.54 1.09
N THR A 236 -2.78 8.94 -0.10
CA THR A 236 -4.18 9.32 -0.36
C THR A 236 -5.05 8.12 -0.70
N CYS A 237 -4.61 7.28 -1.64
CA CYS A 237 -5.42 6.17 -2.15
C CYS A 237 -4.90 4.77 -1.76
N ALA A 238 -3.79 4.68 -1.05
CA ALA A 238 -3.14 3.44 -0.61
C ALA A 238 -2.74 2.47 -1.75
N ARG A 239 -2.76 2.92 -3.01
CA ARG A 239 -2.20 2.16 -4.14
C ARG A 239 -0.69 2.22 -4.09
N THR A 240 -0.06 1.14 -4.56
CA THR A 240 1.38 1.09 -4.73
C THR A 240 1.71 1.29 -6.22
N ALA A 241 2.42 2.37 -6.54
CA ALA A 241 3.00 2.60 -7.86
C ALA A 241 4.30 1.80 -7.98
N CYS A 242 4.46 1.03 -9.05
CA CYS A 242 5.63 0.23 -9.33
C CYS A 242 6.29 0.74 -10.62
N LEU A 243 7.51 1.24 -10.49
CA LEU A 243 8.39 1.54 -11.63
C LEU A 243 9.34 0.36 -11.81
N THR A 244 9.32 -0.25 -13.00
CA THR A 244 10.12 -1.43 -13.29
C THR A 244 10.96 -1.19 -14.54
N LEU A 245 12.28 -1.29 -14.37
CA LEU A 245 13.24 -1.28 -15.47
C LEU A 245 13.71 -2.71 -15.74
N HIS A 246 13.50 -3.16 -16.97
CA HIS A 246 13.93 -4.48 -17.43
C HIS A 246 15.27 -4.36 -18.15
N ARG A 247 16.13 -5.38 -18.07
CA ARG A 247 17.38 -5.41 -18.85
C ARG A 247 17.09 -5.42 -20.36
N ASP A 248 16.19 -6.30 -20.78
CA ASP A 248 15.98 -6.65 -22.19
C ASP A 248 14.55 -6.33 -22.68
N ALA A 249 13.81 -5.48 -21.96
CA ALA A 249 12.44 -5.09 -22.33
C ALA A 249 12.17 -3.61 -22.01
N ALA A 250 11.09 -3.08 -22.59
CA ALA A 250 10.65 -1.71 -22.31
C ALA A 250 10.30 -1.55 -20.81
N PRO A 251 10.56 -0.38 -20.21
CA PRO A 251 10.19 -0.10 -18.83
C PRO A 251 8.66 -0.11 -18.66
N THR A 252 8.21 -0.52 -17.47
CA THR A 252 6.78 -0.53 -17.12
C THR A 252 6.51 0.35 -15.91
N PHE A 253 5.32 0.93 -15.88
CA PHE A 253 4.82 1.69 -14.74
C PHE A 253 3.38 1.26 -14.45
N THR A 254 3.15 0.63 -13.31
CA THR A 254 1.83 0.09 -12.96
C THR A 254 1.41 0.49 -11.57
N TRP A 255 0.11 0.63 -11.32
CA TRP A 255 -0.42 0.65 -9.95
C TRP A 255 -0.95 -0.73 -9.61
N VAL A 256 -0.71 -1.15 -8.38
CA VAL A 256 -1.21 -2.42 -7.84
C VAL A 256 -1.68 -2.22 -6.40
N SER A 257 -2.43 -3.19 -5.87
CA SER A 257 -2.75 -3.19 -4.44
C SER A 257 -1.49 -3.47 -3.61
N ARG A 258 -1.45 -3.01 -2.35
CA ARG A 258 -0.33 -3.32 -1.45
C ARG A 258 -0.07 -4.82 -1.31
N ALA A 259 -1.13 -5.62 -1.26
CA ALA A 259 -1.02 -7.08 -1.15
C ALA A 259 -0.42 -7.71 -2.42
N GLU A 260 -0.69 -7.14 -3.59
CA GLU A 260 -0.07 -7.56 -4.83
C GLU A 260 1.38 -7.09 -4.92
N ALA A 261 1.68 -5.83 -4.58
CA ALA A 261 3.03 -5.29 -4.52
C ALA A 261 3.97 -6.15 -3.66
N GLN A 262 3.49 -6.58 -2.49
CA GLN A 262 4.23 -7.47 -1.58
C GLN A 262 4.55 -8.84 -2.19
N ARG A 263 3.71 -9.36 -3.09
CA ARG A 263 3.92 -10.64 -3.77
C ARG A 263 4.80 -10.53 -5.01
N ARG A 264 5.15 -9.31 -5.46
CA ARG A 264 6.02 -9.12 -6.62
C ARG A 264 7.42 -9.63 -6.31
N PRO A 265 8.03 -10.43 -7.22
CA PRO A 265 9.35 -11.01 -7.02
C PRO A 265 10.40 -9.99 -6.61
N LEU A 266 11.25 -10.38 -5.67
CA LEU A 266 12.41 -9.62 -5.21
C LEU A 266 13.67 -10.38 -5.64
N ALA A 267 14.40 -9.82 -6.60
CA ALA A 267 15.76 -10.28 -6.84
C ALA A 267 16.69 -9.66 -5.80
N ALA A 268 17.67 -10.42 -5.32
CA ALA A 268 18.69 -9.89 -4.41
C ALA A 268 19.41 -8.72 -5.09
N VAL A 269 19.43 -7.57 -4.44
CA VAL A 269 20.21 -6.42 -4.90
C VAL A 269 21.69 -6.75 -4.72
N PRO A 270 22.51 -6.73 -5.79
CA PRO A 270 23.96 -6.93 -5.71
C PRO A 270 24.62 -5.93 -4.75
N PRO A 271 25.80 -6.26 -4.18
CA PRO A 271 26.55 -5.32 -3.34
C PRO A 271 26.78 -3.98 -4.04
N VAL A 272 26.57 -2.89 -3.30
CA VAL A 272 26.65 -1.50 -3.81
C VAL A 272 28.01 -1.17 -4.42
N GLU A 273 29.09 -1.84 -3.99
CA GLU A 273 30.42 -1.69 -4.56
C GLU A 273 30.51 -2.06 -6.04
N ARG A 274 29.53 -2.83 -6.56
CA ARG A 274 29.50 -3.27 -7.95
C ARG A 274 28.77 -2.31 -8.90
N TRP A 275 28.00 -1.35 -8.38
CA TRP A 275 27.13 -0.50 -9.21
C TRP A 275 26.99 0.95 -8.72
N GLY A 276 27.23 1.22 -7.44
CA GLY A 276 27.09 2.55 -6.84
C GLY A 276 28.28 3.47 -7.13
N SER A 277 28.04 4.77 -7.11
CA SER A 277 29.10 5.78 -7.12
C SER A 277 29.96 5.71 -5.84
N PRO A 278 31.19 6.26 -5.84
CA PRO A 278 32.03 6.31 -4.63
C PRO A 278 31.32 6.93 -3.42
N ASP A 279 30.52 7.98 -3.64
CA ASP A 279 29.73 8.63 -2.60
C ASP A 279 28.61 7.72 -2.08
N ARG A 280 27.92 7.00 -2.98
CA ARG A 280 26.86 6.04 -2.60
C ARG A 280 27.42 4.84 -1.84
N VAL A 281 28.59 4.34 -2.23
CA VAL A 281 29.33 3.29 -1.52
C VAL A 281 29.75 3.79 -0.14
N THR A 282 30.25 5.02 -0.05
CA THR A 282 30.59 5.65 1.24
C THR A 282 29.37 5.78 2.14
N LYS A 283 28.23 6.21 1.58
CA LYS A 283 26.94 6.28 2.30
C LYS A 283 26.51 4.91 2.80
N ALA A 284 26.61 3.87 1.96
CA ALA A 284 26.26 2.50 2.35
C ALA A 284 27.15 1.96 3.47
N ARG A 285 28.46 2.23 3.44
CA ARG A 285 29.40 1.82 4.49
C ARG A 285 29.14 2.50 5.84
N ARG A 286 28.48 3.67 5.81
CA ARG A 286 28.05 4.41 7.00
C ARG A 286 26.61 4.08 7.42
N ALA A 287 25.89 3.25 6.68
CA ALA A 287 24.54 2.83 7.05
C ALA A 287 24.60 1.69 8.07
N LEU A 288 23.55 1.57 8.89
CA LEU A 288 23.36 0.40 9.74
C LEU A 288 23.17 -0.85 8.88
N THR A 289 23.91 -1.91 9.23
CA THR A 289 23.81 -3.21 8.56
C THR A 289 23.63 -4.31 9.59
N VAL A 290 22.74 -5.27 9.34
CA VAL A 290 22.57 -6.42 10.24
C VAL A 290 23.77 -7.36 10.09
N VAL A 291 24.40 -7.70 11.22
CA VAL A 291 25.57 -8.59 11.31
C VAL A 291 25.17 -9.97 11.83
N ASP A 292 24.27 -10.02 12.80
CA ASP A 292 23.76 -11.24 13.43
C ASP A 292 22.33 -10.99 13.91
N HIS A 293 21.53 -12.03 14.07
CA HIS A 293 20.16 -11.90 14.59
C HIS A 293 19.63 -13.23 15.13
N GLU A 294 18.67 -13.13 16.04
CA GLU A 294 17.79 -14.24 16.41
C GLU A 294 16.36 -13.86 16.01
N PRO A 295 15.70 -14.63 15.12
CA PRO A 295 14.36 -14.33 14.64
C PRO A 295 13.37 -14.02 15.77
N ALA A 296 12.66 -12.91 15.61
CA ALA A 296 11.67 -12.39 16.55
C ALA A 296 12.19 -12.00 17.96
N ALA A 297 13.51 -12.04 18.19
CA ALA A 297 14.12 -11.70 19.48
C ALA A 297 15.03 -10.45 19.40
N TRP A 298 16.09 -10.48 18.60
CA TRP A 298 17.06 -9.38 18.54
C TRP A 298 17.81 -9.30 17.21
N PHE A 299 18.33 -8.11 16.90
CA PHE A 299 19.22 -7.84 15.77
C PHE A 299 20.48 -7.15 16.25
N LEU A 300 21.66 -7.65 15.87
CA LEU A 300 22.92 -6.94 15.99
C LEU A 300 23.16 -6.14 14.70
N LEU A 301 23.35 -4.83 14.85
CA LEU A 301 23.60 -3.91 13.76
C LEU A 301 25.01 -3.31 13.87
N ALA A 302 25.65 -3.07 12.74
CA ALA A 302 26.95 -2.38 12.65
C ALA A 302 26.85 -1.08 11.85
N GLU A 303 27.54 -0.05 12.34
CA GLU A 303 27.86 1.21 11.65
C GLU A 303 29.36 1.46 11.79
N GLY A 304 30.14 1.07 10.78
CA GLY A 304 31.60 1.06 10.89
C GLY A 304 32.08 0.17 12.03
N GLU A 305 32.72 0.75 13.05
CA GLU A 305 33.20 0.03 14.25
C GLU A 305 32.18 0.00 15.40
N ARG A 306 31.07 0.75 15.28
CA ARG A 306 30.01 0.80 16.29
C ARG A 306 29.08 -0.38 16.11
N LEU A 307 28.65 -0.95 17.23
CA LEU A 307 27.70 -2.05 17.26
C LEU A 307 26.49 -1.67 18.11
N TYR A 308 25.31 -2.00 17.61
CA TYR A 308 24.05 -1.75 18.28
C TYR A 308 23.28 -3.05 18.40
N LEU A 309 22.71 -3.29 19.56
CA LEU A 309 21.78 -4.38 19.78
C LEU A 309 20.37 -3.80 19.84
N ASP A 310 19.55 -4.16 18.86
CA ASP A 310 18.10 -3.98 18.90
C ASP A 310 17.49 -5.21 19.58
N ALA A 311 17.08 -5.07 20.83
CA ALA A 311 16.54 -6.16 21.64
C ALA A 311 15.04 -5.96 21.88
N ARG A 312 14.22 -6.92 21.42
CA ARG A 312 12.78 -6.91 21.65
C ARG A 312 12.45 -7.24 23.10
N TYR A 313 11.49 -6.53 23.67
CA TYR A 313 10.91 -6.84 24.97
C TYR A 313 9.39 -6.79 24.94
N SER A 314 8.77 -7.70 25.69
CA SER A 314 7.32 -7.74 25.88
C SER A 314 7.00 -7.97 27.34
N TYR A 315 6.21 -7.07 27.92
CA TYR A 315 5.80 -7.14 29.32
C TYR A 315 4.30 -7.43 29.47
N SER A 316 3.49 -6.96 28.51
CA SER A 316 2.06 -7.20 28.48
C SER A 316 1.54 -7.21 27.05
N ALA A 317 0.27 -7.56 26.85
CA ALA A 317 -0.39 -7.45 25.55
C ALA A 317 -0.40 -6.01 24.97
N VAL A 318 -0.08 -4.99 25.80
CA VAL A 318 -0.03 -3.58 25.41
C VAL A 318 1.41 -3.09 25.25
N ILE A 319 2.39 -3.74 25.89
CA ILE A 319 3.80 -3.35 25.88
C ILE A 319 4.59 -4.46 25.19
N ASP A 320 4.76 -4.31 23.89
CA ASP A 320 5.59 -5.11 23.00
C ASP A 320 6.36 -4.13 22.10
N ASP A 321 7.62 -3.89 22.44
CA ASP A 321 8.50 -2.93 21.75
C ASP A 321 9.95 -3.44 21.78
N SER A 322 10.90 -2.57 21.52
CA SER A 322 12.33 -2.87 21.43
C SER A 322 13.15 -1.74 22.02
N ALA A 323 14.36 -2.07 22.48
CA ALA A 323 15.34 -1.12 22.96
C ALA A 323 16.58 -1.22 22.08
N LEU A 324 17.01 -0.07 21.54
CA LEU A 324 18.25 0.01 20.76
C LEU A 324 19.38 0.50 21.65
N VAL A 325 20.37 -0.36 21.88
CA VAL A 325 21.50 -0.09 22.77
C VAL A 325 22.81 -0.17 21.99
N GLU A 326 23.61 0.88 22.03
CA GLU A 326 25.01 0.80 21.56
C GLU A 326 25.82 -0.05 22.55
N LEU A 327 26.50 -1.07 22.03
CA LEU A 327 27.38 -1.92 22.81
C LEU A 327 28.59 -1.12 23.24
N ASP A 328 28.90 -1.12 24.54
CA ASP A 328 30.11 -0.49 25.05
C ASP A 328 31.38 -1.32 24.74
N ALA A 329 32.55 -0.82 25.13
CA ALA A 329 33.82 -1.51 24.85
C ALA A 329 33.90 -2.93 25.46
N THR A 330 33.34 -3.12 26.66
CA THR A 330 33.30 -4.41 27.35
C THR A 330 32.33 -5.36 26.67
N GLU A 331 31.15 -4.88 26.32
CA GLU A 331 30.12 -5.67 25.64
C GLU A 331 30.55 -6.08 24.24
N ARG A 332 31.26 -5.21 23.50
CA ARG A 332 31.85 -5.55 22.20
C ARG A 332 32.91 -6.64 22.31
N GLU A 333 33.76 -6.60 23.34
CA GLU A 333 34.76 -7.64 23.55
C GLU A 333 34.14 -8.96 24.02
N ALA A 334 33.12 -8.89 24.88
CA ALA A 334 32.34 -10.04 25.30
C ALA A 334 31.60 -10.68 24.12
N TRP A 335 31.13 -9.89 23.15
CA TRP A 335 30.60 -10.41 21.89
C TRP A 335 31.67 -11.04 21.02
N ARG A 336 32.86 -10.43 20.85
CA ARG A 336 33.94 -11.04 20.04
C ARG A 336 34.36 -12.42 20.56
N THR A 337 34.33 -12.61 21.87
CA THR A 337 34.72 -13.87 22.51
C THR A 337 33.56 -14.86 22.65
N GLY A 338 32.35 -14.38 22.99
CA GLY A 338 31.17 -15.21 23.26
C GLY A 338 30.21 -15.38 22.08
N GLY A 339 30.37 -14.59 21.02
CA GLY A 339 29.57 -14.60 19.80
C GLY A 339 28.07 -14.43 20.05
N HIS A 340 27.28 -15.13 19.23
CA HIS A 340 25.82 -15.16 19.27
C HIS A 340 25.26 -15.47 20.66
N ALA A 341 25.86 -16.41 21.40
CA ALA A 341 25.38 -16.79 22.73
C ALA A 341 25.50 -15.66 23.77
N TYR A 342 26.47 -14.76 23.62
CA TYR A 342 26.56 -13.56 24.45
C TYR A 342 25.40 -12.60 24.17
N LEU A 343 25.09 -12.36 22.90
CA LEU A 343 23.99 -11.47 22.49
C LEU A 343 22.64 -11.99 22.98
N GLN A 344 22.41 -13.31 22.90
CA GLN A 344 21.21 -13.93 23.45
C GLN A 344 21.03 -13.60 24.94
N ARG A 345 22.09 -13.74 25.74
CA ARG A 345 22.04 -13.42 27.18
C ARG A 345 21.87 -11.93 27.44
N LEU A 346 22.49 -11.07 26.63
CA LEU A 346 22.36 -9.62 26.77
C LEU A 346 20.93 -9.16 26.42
N ALA A 347 20.35 -9.68 25.34
CA ALA A 347 18.97 -9.42 24.96
C ALA A 347 17.98 -9.89 26.04
N GLU A 348 18.23 -11.07 26.62
CA GLU A 348 17.44 -11.59 27.76
C GLU A 348 17.58 -10.69 29.00
N ALA A 349 18.79 -10.21 29.31
CA ALA A 349 19.00 -9.27 30.41
C ALA A 349 18.26 -7.94 30.20
N ILE A 350 18.26 -7.40 28.97
CA ILE A 350 17.49 -6.21 28.60
C ILE A 350 15.99 -6.48 28.75
N HIS A 351 15.50 -7.62 28.25
CA HIS A 351 14.09 -8.00 28.36
C HIS A 351 13.62 -8.07 29.82
N MET A 352 14.42 -8.71 30.68
CA MET A 352 14.09 -8.94 32.09
C MET A 352 14.25 -7.71 32.98
N SER A 353 14.87 -6.63 32.49
CA SER A 353 15.15 -5.44 33.31
C SER A 353 14.08 -4.35 33.23
N ALA A 354 12.97 -4.57 32.52
CA ALA A 354 11.95 -3.55 32.25
C ALA A 354 12.56 -2.26 31.64
N PRO A 355 13.09 -2.30 30.41
CA PRO A 355 13.86 -1.18 29.82
C PRO A 355 13.03 0.08 29.54
N TYR A 356 11.72 0.03 29.78
CA TYR A 356 10.80 1.15 29.73
C TYR A 356 10.64 1.91 31.06
N GLU A 357 11.26 1.44 32.14
CA GLU A 357 11.29 2.11 33.46
C GLU A 357 12.67 2.72 33.73
N ASP A 358 12.72 3.90 34.36
CA ASP A 358 13.96 4.64 34.65
C ASP A 358 14.91 3.93 35.62
N THR A 359 14.41 2.93 36.36
CA THR A 359 15.20 2.06 37.24
C THR A 359 16.05 1.04 36.46
N SER A 360 15.72 0.77 35.20
CA SER A 360 16.46 -0.14 34.35
C SER A 360 17.81 0.45 33.94
N PRO A 361 18.92 -0.33 34.01
CA PRO A 361 20.23 0.15 33.53
C PRO A 361 20.23 0.44 32.01
N TYR A 362 19.24 -0.05 31.27
CA TYR A 362 19.13 0.16 29.83
C TYR A 362 18.21 1.32 29.45
N TYR A 363 17.41 1.86 30.38
CA TYR A 363 16.48 2.96 30.08
C TYR A 363 17.18 4.20 29.56
N ALA A 364 18.26 4.60 30.24
CA ALA A 364 19.07 5.75 29.84
C ALA A 364 19.90 5.47 28.58
N ARG A 365 20.05 4.20 28.17
CA ARG A 365 20.86 3.78 27.02
C ARG A 365 20.02 3.64 25.74
N ASP A 366 18.72 3.41 25.88
CA ASP A 366 17.78 3.19 24.77
C ASP A 366 17.71 4.41 23.83
N LEU A 367 18.32 4.24 22.65
CA LEU A 367 18.39 5.25 21.60
C LEU A 367 17.05 5.51 20.92
N PHE A 368 16.13 4.54 20.92
CA PHE A 368 14.78 4.75 20.37
C PHE A 368 13.94 5.70 21.22
N ARG A 369 14.25 5.79 22.52
CA ARG A 369 13.53 6.65 23.47
C ARG A 369 14.12 8.04 23.56
N ARG A 370 15.43 8.15 23.79
CA ARG A 370 16.07 9.45 24.06
C ARG A 370 16.41 10.23 22.79
N GLY A 371 16.47 9.55 21.63
CA GLY A 371 17.15 10.07 20.46
C GLY A 371 18.67 10.14 20.71
N GLY A 372 19.48 9.68 19.78
CA GLY A 372 20.93 9.83 19.91
C GLY A 372 21.37 11.21 19.41
N GLU A 373 21.99 11.23 18.24
CA GLU A 373 22.41 12.47 17.59
C GLU A 373 21.18 13.31 17.17
N PRO A 374 21.19 14.64 17.35
CA PRO A 374 20.06 15.49 16.98
C PRO A 374 19.63 15.28 15.52
N GLY A 375 18.35 14.95 15.31
CA GLY A 375 17.78 14.73 13.99
C GLY A 375 17.97 13.33 13.41
N ARG A 376 18.61 12.39 14.13
CA ARG A 376 18.79 11.01 13.67
C ARG A 376 17.54 10.14 13.96
N ASP A 377 17.00 9.50 12.92
CA ASP A 377 15.88 8.57 13.04
C ASP A 377 16.38 7.12 13.15
N TYR A 378 16.80 6.73 14.35
CA TYR A 378 17.28 5.38 14.61
C TYR A 378 16.21 4.31 14.31
N ARG A 379 14.93 4.56 14.57
CA ARG A 379 13.87 3.57 14.29
C ARG A 379 13.74 3.33 12.79
N GLY A 380 13.75 4.41 12.00
CA GLY A 380 13.76 4.33 10.55
C GLY A 380 14.98 3.59 10.01
N GLU A 381 16.18 3.93 10.49
CA GLU A 381 17.43 3.30 10.06
C GLU A 381 17.50 1.80 10.40
N VAL A 382 17.14 1.40 11.63
CA VAL A 382 17.10 -0.01 12.04
C VAL A 382 16.05 -0.79 11.24
N THR A 383 14.86 -0.21 11.07
CA THR A 383 13.81 -0.83 10.25
C THR A 383 14.30 -1.05 8.81
N GLY A 384 14.95 -0.04 8.22
CA GLY A 384 15.55 -0.15 6.88
C GLY A 384 16.59 -1.26 6.80
N ALA A 385 17.53 -1.31 7.75
CA ALA A 385 18.59 -2.32 7.80
C ALA A 385 18.05 -3.75 7.95
N VAL A 386 17.05 -3.97 8.81
CA VAL A 386 16.41 -5.28 9.02
C VAL A 386 15.67 -5.73 7.77
N VAL A 387 14.97 -4.82 7.08
CA VAL A 387 14.29 -5.16 5.84
C VAL A 387 15.30 -5.50 4.73
N GLU A 388 16.36 -4.71 4.56
CA GLU A 388 17.42 -5.00 3.58
C GLU A 388 18.08 -6.37 3.87
N HIS A 389 18.37 -6.67 5.14
CA HIS A 389 18.92 -7.96 5.55
C HIS A 389 18.01 -9.13 5.19
N ARG A 390 16.69 -9.02 5.42
CA ARG A 390 15.73 -10.04 5.01
C ARG A 390 15.74 -10.27 3.51
N MET A 391 15.79 -9.20 2.72
CA MET A 391 15.86 -9.33 1.26
C MET A 391 17.15 -10.00 0.76
N ARG A 392 18.26 -9.80 1.47
CA ARG A 392 19.53 -10.47 1.15
C ARG A 392 19.57 -11.93 1.61
N SER A 393 18.85 -12.29 2.68
CA SER A 393 18.94 -13.61 3.34
C SER A 393 17.86 -14.61 2.90
N GLU A 394 16.65 -14.16 2.56
CA GLU A 394 15.56 -15.04 2.09
C GLU A 394 15.77 -15.62 0.67
N LEU A 395 16.94 -15.42 0.08
CA LEU A 395 17.35 -15.92 -1.25
C LEU A 395 18.54 -16.88 -1.20
N ARG A 396 18.94 -17.37 -0.02
CA ARG A 396 19.97 -18.40 0.15
C ARG A 396 19.40 -19.78 0.45
#